data_AF-A0A960NXE0-F1
#
_entry.id   AF-A0A960NXE0-F1
#
_cell.length_a   1.000
_cell.length_b   1.000
_cell.length_c   1.000
_cell.angle_alpha   90.00
_cell.angle_beta   90.00
_cell.angle_gamma   90.00
#
_symmetry.space_group_name_H-M   'P 1'
#
loop_
_entity.id
_entity.type
_entity.pdbx_description
1 polymer ?
#
loop_
_entity_poly.entity_id
_entity_poly.type
_entity_poly.pdbx_seq_one_letter_code
_entity_poly.pdbx_strand_id
1 'polypeptide(L)'
;MSDEKRLFLGFEVHAPWPENLPDARTLKASHRHLTLVFIGNTSYKKIRSLIPKMPKPPFRVGPVALSDACLCLPHRDPSVVTWHVDPFGADLLNEYQKEVSDFFQSEGYEMDKRKFLKHITLGRSPFNEKEWKKEFVPLPLYFHHLHLYESFKGLRYEPIWTHDLFPPFEEIEHVADLAFKVYGESLQQIFWNAQIALAFKCSDLLPFLDPGYEVRTIEEGIIRLNEITTEGDKKVGTPFKAVSFHGEVMENKGILTWEMIVDV
;
A
#
# COMPACT_ATOMS: atom_id res chain seq x y z
N MET A 1 -22.31 -22.40 12.22
CA MET A 1 -22.16 -21.22 11.32
C MET A 1 -22.39 -21.69 9.89
N SER A 2 -22.96 -20.85 9.02
CA SER A 2 -23.08 -21.19 7.59
C SER A 2 -21.70 -21.39 6.97
N ASP A 3 -21.57 -22.36 6.06
CA ASP A 3 -20.35 -22.56 5.27
C ASP A 3 -20.23 -21.54 4.13
N GLU A 4 -21.36 -20.98 3.69
CA GLU A 4 -21.40 -19.95 2.67
C GLU A 4 -20.96 -18.60 3.24
N LYS A 5 -19.97 -17.98 2.59
CA LYS A 5 -19.42 -16.66 2.95
C LYS A 5 -19.25 -15.80 1.70
N ARG A 6 -19.36 -14.49 1.86
CA ARG A 6 -19.03 -13.51 0.81
C ARG A 6 -17.54 -13.18 0.88
N LEU A 7 -16.74 -13.70 -0.03
CA LEU A 7 -15.28 -13.69 0.07
C LEU A 7 -14.60 -12.84 -1.00
N PHE A 8 -13.44 -12.29 -0.66
CA PHE A 8 -12.51 -11.65 -1.60
C PHE A 8 -11.08 -11.69 -1.05
N LEU A 9 -10.09 -11.60 -1.93
CA LEU A 9 -8.69 -11.39 -1.56
C LEU A 9 -8.32 -9.92 -1.74
N GLY A 10 -7.50 -9.41 -0.83
CA GLY A 10 -6.98 -8.06 -0.95
C GLY A 10 -5.78 -7.82 -0.05
N PHE A 11 -4.98 -6.83 -0.43
CA PHE A 11 -3.93 -6.33 0.44
C PHE A 11 -4.49 -5.33 1.45
N GLU A 12 -4.12 -5.48 2.71
CA GLU A 12 -4.26 -4.41 3.70
C GLU A 12 -3.41 -3.21 3.27
N VAL A 13 -3.96 -2.00 3.40
CA VAL A 13 -3.23 -0.77 3.04
C VAL A 13 -3.01 0.11 4.26
N HIS A 14 -1.75 0.46 4.46
CA HIS A 14 -1.31 1.43 5.44
C HIS A 14 -1.04 2.77 4.73
N ALA A 15 -1.47 3.85 5.37
CA ALA A 15 -1.28 5.22 4.93
C ALA A 15 -1.48 6.17 6.13
N PRO A 16 -0.93 7.40 6.10
CA PRO A 16 -1.31 8.46 7.02
C PRO A 16 -2.72 8.99 6.64
N TRP A 17 -3.73 8.15 6.87
CA TRP A 17 -5.11 8.43 6.50
C TRP A 17 -5.61 9.74 7.13
N PRO A 18 -6.36 10.59 6.40
CA PRO A 18 -6.93 11.80 7.00
C PRO A 18 -7.89 11.41 8.13
N GLU A 19 -7.82 12.15 9.23
CA GLU A 19 -8.71 11.96 10.39
C GLU A 19 -10.16 12.26 10.01
N ASN A 20 -10.35 13.26 9.15
CA ASN A 20 -11.64 13.71 8.65
C ASN A 20 -11.70 13.47 7.14
N LEU A 21 -12.73 12.75 6.70
CA LEU A 21 -13.09 12.61 5.30
C LEU A 21 -14.43 13.31 5.05
N PRO A 22 -14.69 13.79 3.83
CA PRO A 22 -15.99 14.36 3.49
C PRO A 22 -17.12 13.37 3.71
N ASP A 23 -18.35 13.87 3.85
CA ASP A 23 -19.52 13.05 4.17
C ASP A 23 -19.73 11.91 3.16
N ALA A 24 -19.77 10.69 3.67
CA ALA A 24 -20.13 9.46 2.96
C ALA A 24 -20.41 8.32 3.96
N ARG A 25 -20.86 7.17 3.47
CA ARG A 25 -20.73 5.92 4.23
C ARG A 25 -19.28 5.44 4.15
N THR A 26 -18.43 5.94 5.03
CA THR A 26 -16.99 5.74 5.01
C THR A 26 -16.56 4.39 5.61
N LEU A 27 -15.42 3.88 5.13
CA LEU A 27 -14.74 2.74 5.72
C LEU A 27 -13.79 3.22 6.83
N LYS A 28 -13.75 2.49 7.94
CA LYS A 28 -12.68 2.65 8.94
C LYS A 28 -11.34 2.38 8.28
N ALA A 29 -10.28 3.05 8.75
CA ALA A 29 -8.92 2.87 8.24
C ALA A 29 -8.50 1.39 8.22
N SER A 30 -8.78 0.64 9.28
CA SER A 30 -8.49 -0.80 9.41
C SER A 30 -9.24 -1.72 8.43
N HIS A 31 -10.21 -1.18 7.69
CA HIS A 31 -10.99 -1.91 6.69
C HIS A 31 -10.62 -1.51 5.26
N ARG A 32 -9.72 -0.53 5.08
CA ARG A 32 -9.24 -0.08 3.77
C ARG A 32 -8.26 -1.09 3.22
N HIS A 33 -8.50 -1.48 1.97
CA HIS A 33 -7.77 -2.55 1.32
C HIS A 33 -7.72 -2.28 -0.19
N LEU A 34 -6.73 -2.88 -0.85
CA LEU A 34 -6.68 -3.02 -2.30
C LEU A 34 -7.24 -4.40 -2.67
N THR A 35 -8.46 -4.46 -3.21
CA THR A 35 -9.07 -5.74 -3.63
C THR A 35 -8.34 -6.30 -4.84
N LEU A 36 -7.89 -7.56 -4.79
CA LEU A 36 -7.30 -8.26 -5.94
C LEU A 36 -8.36 -9.01 -6.74
N VAL A 37 -9.15 -9.85 -6.06
CA VAL A 37 -10.22 -10.62 -6.68
C VAL A 37 -11.42 -10.69 -5.74
N PHE A 38 -12.62 -10.46 -6.28
CA PHE A 38 -13.87 -10.63 -5.57
C PHE A 38 -14.48 -11.99 -5.95
N ILE A 39 -14.52 -12.93 -5.00
CA ILE A 39 -14.93 -14.32 -5.24
C ILE A 39 -16.46 -14.46 -5.15
N GLY A 40 -17.11 -13.59 -4.38
CA GLY A 40 -18.57 -13.63 -4.19
C GLY A 40 -19.00 -14.58 -3.07
N ASN A 41 -20.27 -14.98 -3.10
CA ASN A 41 -20.81 -15.94 -2.14
C ASN A 41 -20.35 -17.34 -2.53
N THR A 42 -19.60 -18.01 -1.64
CA THR A 42 -19.07 -19.34 -1.91
C THR A 42 -18.83 -20.14 -0.62
N SER A 43 -18.60 -21.44 -0.78
CA SER A 43 -18.24 -22.35 0.31
C SER A 43 -16.85 -22.02 0.85
N TYR A 44 -16.76 -21.65 2.13
CA TYR A 44 -15.48 -21.42 2.78
C TYR A 44 -14.63 -22.69 2.84
N LYS A 45 -15.24 -23.86 3.06
CA LYS A 45 -14.51 -25.15 2.99
C LYS A 45 -13.83 -25.34 1.64
N LYS A 46 -14.49 -25.03 0.53
CA LYS A 46 -13.90 -25.12 -0.81
C LYS A 46 -12.70 -24.17 -0.92
N ILE A 47 -12.87 -22.89 -0.58
CA ILE A 47 -11.77 -21.91 -0.62
C ILE A 47 -10.60 -22.30 0.29
N ARG A 48 -10.89 -22.74 1.52
CA ARG A 48 -9.86 -23.16 2.47
C ARG A 48 -9.00 -24.31 1.94
N SER A 49 -9.58 -25.22 1.15
CA SER A 49 -8.82 -26.31 0.51
C SER A 49 -7.90 -25.83 -0.62
N LEU A 50 -8.16 -24.64 -1.17
CA LEU A 50 -7.36 -24.02 -2.24
C LEU A 50 -6.22 -23.14 -1.71
N ILE A 51 -6.34 -22.61 -0.49
CA ILE A 51 -5.34 -21.72 0.12
C ILE A 51 -3.90 -22.25 -0.01
N PRO A 52 -3.59 -23.53 0.30
CA PRO A 52 -2.22 -24.03 0.17
C PRO A 52 -1.67 -24.08 -1.27
N LYS A 53 -2.56 -24.04 -2.27
CA LYS A 53 -2.22 -24.08 -3.70
C LYS A 53 -2.22 -22.71 -4.36
N MET A 54 -2.75 -21.70 -3.67
CA MET A 54 -2.86 -20.34 -4.19
C MET A 54 -1.44 -19.78 -4.48
N PRO A 55 -1.24 -19.08 -5.60
CA PRO A 55 0.03 -18.46 -5.90
C PRO A 55 0.39 -17.48 -4.78
N LYS A 56 1.65 -17.54 -4.34
CA LYS A 56 2.20 -16.59 -3.36
C LYS A 56 2.63 -15.32 -4.09
N PRO A 57 2.58 -14.14 -3.45
CA PRO A 57 3.16 -12.94 -4.02
C PRO A 57 4.62 -13.18 -4.45
N PRO A 58 5.05 -12.67 -5.61
CA PRO A 58 6.44 -12.83 -6.08
C PRO A 58 7.44 -11.95 -5.31
N PHE A 59 6.95 -11.18 -4.32
CA PHE A 59 7.72 -10.29 -3.46
C PHE A 59 7.50 -10.68 -2.00
N ARG A 60 8.55 -10.49 -1.18
CA ARG A 60 8.50 -10.75 0.26
C ARG A 60 8.41 -9.49 1.09
N VAL A 61 8.91 -8.37 0.57
CA VAL A 61 8.71 -7.04 1.17
C VAL A 61 7.51 -6.40 0.51
N GLY A 62 6.61 -5.87 1.33
CA GLY A 62 5.42 -5.17 0.87
C GLY A 62 5.76 -4.04 -0.11
N PRO A 63 5.07 -3.97 -1.27
CA PRO A 63 5.29 -2.88 -2.20
C PRO A 63 4.87 -1.54 -1.57
N VAL A 64 5.47 -0.46 -2.06
CA VAL A 64 5.08 0.90 -1.72
C VAL A 64 4.45 1.58 -2.93
N ALA A 65 3.59 2.56 -2.67
CA ALA A 65 2.83 3.24 -3.70
C ALA A 65 2.48 4.66 -3.25
N LEU A 66 1.96 5.45 -4.20
CA LEU A 66 1.25 6.68 -3.91
C LEU A 66 -0.23 6.51 -4.19
N SER A 67 -1.04 7.28 -3.48
CA SER A 67 -2.33 7.67 -4.02
C SER A 67 -2.18 8.99 -4.76
N ASP A 68 -2.49 9.00 -6.05
CA ASP A 68 -2.27 10.13 -6.97
C ASP A 68 -3.60 10.73 -7.50
N ALA A 69 -4.73 10.05 -7.32
CA ALA A 69 -6.04 10.53 -7.77
C ALA A 69 -7.22 10.08 -6.90
N CYS A 70 -8.19 10.97 -6.72
CA CYS A 70 -9.53 10.63 -6.24
C CYS A 70 -10.48 10.29 -7.41
N LEU A 71 -11.00 9.08 -7.41
CA LEU A 71 -11.91 8.55 -8.43
C LEU A 71 -13.31 8.34 -7.83
N CYS A 72 -14.34 8.68 -8.61
CA CYS A 72 -15.74 8.41 -8.30
C CYS A 72 -16.28 7.38 -9.30
N LEU A 73 -16.68 6.21 -8.80
CA LEU A 73 -16.95 5.02 -9.60
C LEU A 73 -18.39 4.49 -9.40
N PRO A 74 -19.04 3.98 -10.46
CA PRO A 74 -18.66 4.16 -11.87
C PRO A 74 -18.77 5.65 -12.28
N HIS A 75 -18.16 6.03 -13.40
CA HIS A 75 -18.14 7.44 -13.84
C HIS A 75 -19.53 8.03 -14.12
N ARG A 76 -20.47 7.19 -14.59
CA ARG A 76 -21.88 7.55 -14.76
C ARG A 76 -22.64 7.00 -13.54
N ASP A 77 -23.21 7.89 -12.74
CA ASP A 77 -23.85 7.58 -11.46
C ASP A 77 -22.90 6.98 -10.39
N PRO A 78 -21.96 7.80 -9.85
CA PRO A 78 -21.01 7.32 -8.87
C PRO A 78 -21.67 6.84 -7.58
N SER A 79 -21.32 5.62 -7.17
CA SER A 79 -21.80 5.00 -5.93
C SER A 79 -20.68 4.70 -4.93
N VAL A 80 -19.42 4.88 -5.36
CA VAL A 80 -18.22 4.64 -4.57
C VAL A 80 -17.21 5.76 -4.83
N VAL A 81 -16.59 6.26 -3.78
CA VAL A 81 -15.41 7.11 -3.87
C VAL A 81 -14.17 6.31 -3.46
N THR A 82 -13.14 6.40 -4.29
CA THR A 82 -11.96 5.57 -4.21
C THR A 82 -10.72 6.40 -4.47
N TRP A 83 -9.60 5.97 -3.92
CA TRP A 83 -8.30 6.55 -4.19
C TRP A 83 -7.49 5.60 -5.07
N HIS A 84 -6.97 6.12 -6.19
CA HIS A 84 -6.12 5.36 -7.09
C HIS A 84 -4.79 5.03 -6.41
N VAL A 85 -4.14 3.95 -6.86
CA VAL A 85 -2.87 3.46 -6.33
C VAL A 85 -1.87 3.35 -7.47
N ASP A 86 -0.79 4.11 -7.35
CA ASP A 86 0.33 4.12 -8.28
C ASP A 86 1.59 3.53 -7.60
N PRO A 87 1.94 2.25 -7.88
CA PRO A 87 3.06 1.58 -7.22
C PRO A 87 4.43 2.10 -7.71
N PHE A 88 5.42 2.07 -6.83
CA PHE A 88 6.80 2.37 -7.21
C PHE A 88 7.43 1.19 -7.99
N GLY A 89 8.19 1.50 -9.04
CA GLY A 89 8.92 0.52 -9.83
C GLY A 89 8.03 -0.33 -10.75
N ALA A 90 8.34 -1.62 -10.85
CA ALA A 90 7.54 -2.56 -11.65
C ALA A 90 6.15 -2.76 -11.04
N ASP A 91 5.13 -2.94 -11.89
CA ASP A 91 3.73 -3.09 -11.48
C ASP A 91 3.41 -4.52 -10.99
N LEU A 92 4.15 -4.96 -9.96
CA LEU A 92 4.05 -6.28 -9.34
C LEU A 92 2.64 -6.57 -8.81
N LEU A 93 1.89 -5.53 -8.43
CA LEU A 93 0.51 -5.65 -7.99
C LEU A 93 -0.43 -6.11 -9.12
N ASN A 94 -0.26 -5.58 -10.33
CA ASN A 94 -1.06 -5.97 -11.48
C ASN A 94 -0.70 -7.39 -11.96
N GLU A 95 0.59 -7.72 -11.98
CA GLU A 95 1.07 -9.07 -12.32
C GLU A 95 0.50 -10.12 -11.35
N TYR A 96 0.61 -9.87 -10.04
CA TYR A 96 0.10 -10.78 -9.04
C TYR A 96 -1.44 -10.87 -9.04
N GLN A 97 -2.14 -9.76 -9.25
CA GLN A 97 -3.61 -9.78 -9.38
C GLN A 97 -4.04 -10.69 -10.53
N LYS A 98 -3.36 -10.59 -11.68
CA LYS A 98 -3.64 -11.45 -12.84
C LYS A 98 -3.40 -12.92 -12.51
N GLU A 99 -2.28 -13.25 -11.87
CA GLU A 99 -1.95 -14.63 -11.48
C GLU A 99 -3.01 -15.23 -10.54
N VAL A 100 -3.44 -14.48 -9.53
CA VAL A 100 -4.50 -14.91 -8.60
C VAL A 100 -5.84 -15.06 -9.33
N SER A 101 -6.19 -14.13 -10.22
CA SER A 101 -7.40 -14.23 -11.05
C SER A 101 -7.40 -15.48 -11.91
N ASP A 102 -6.30 -15.75 -12.63
CA ASP A 102 -6.16 -16.92 -13.49
C ASP A 102 -6.24 -18.23 -12.68
N PHE A 103 -5.66 -18.25 -11.47
CA PHE A 103 -5.78 -19.36 -10.54
C PHE A 103 -7.26 -19.64 -10.19
N PHE A 104 -8.02 -18.64 -9.74
CA PHE A 104 -9.44 -18.85 -9.41
C PHE A 104 -10.29 -19.20 -10.63
N GLN A 105 -9.98 -18.67 -11.82
CA GLN A 105 -10.65 -19.10 -13.05
C GLN A 105 -10.39 -20.58 -13.35
N SER A 106 -9.16 -21.06 -13.17
CA SER A 106 -8.80 -22.47 -13.38
C SER A 106 -9.51 -23.42 -12.40
N GLU A 107 -9.86 -22.93 -11.21
CA GLU A 107 -10.64 -23.64 -10.18
C GLU A 107 -12.17 -23.51 -10.37
N GLY A 108 -12.60 -22.94 -11.51
CA GLY A 108 -13.98 -22.85 -11.95
C GLY A 108 -14.79 -21.69 -11.36
N TYR A 109 -14.13 -20.64 -10.86
CA TYR A 109 -14.81 -19.43 -10.40
C TYR A 109 -14.93 -18.40 -11.53
N GLU A 110 -16.07 -17.71 -11.61
CA GLU A 110 -16.27 -16.61 -12.54
C GLU A 110 -15.64 -15.33 -11.99
N MET A 111 -14.58 -14.85 -12.63
CA MET A 111 -13.91 -13.60 -12.27
C MET A 111 -14.46 -12.42 -13.08
N ASP A 112 -14.30 -11.22 -12.52
CA ASP A 112 -14.62 -9.98 -13.21
C ASP A 112 -13.74 -9.81 -14.46
N LYS A 113 -14.38 -9.51 -15.60
CA LYS A 113 -13.71 -9.32 -16.89
C LYS A 113 -13.20 -7.89 -17.09
N ARG A 114 -13.55 -6.95 -16.21
CA ARG A 114 -13.07 -5.57 -16.29
C ARG A 114 -11.58 -5.51 -16.03
N LYS A 115 -10.90 -4.55 -16.65
CA LYS A 115 -9.49 -4.27 -16.37
C LYS A 115 -9.31 -3.97 -14.88
N PHE A 116 -8.29 -4.56 -14.27
CA PHE A 116 -7.94 -4.27 -12.89
C PHE A 116 -7.57 -2.80 -12.74
N LEU A 117 -8.36 -2.09 -11.92
CA LEU A 117 -8.09 -0.73 -11.50
C LEU A 117 -7.59 -0.79 -10.06
N LYS A 118 -6.33 -0.43 -9.83
CA LYS A 118 -5.74 -0.43 -8.50
C LYS A 118 -6.31 0.75 -7.70
N HIS A 119 -7.24 0.47 -6.80
CA HIS A 119 -7.90 1.51 -6.02
C HIS A 119 -8.30 1.02 -4.63
N ILE A 120 -8.40 1.97 -3.71
CA ILE A 120 -8.83 1.75 -2.33
C ILE A 120 -10.15 2.46 -2.15
N THR A 121 -11.19 1.72 -1.76
CA THR A 121 -12.50 2.32 -1.48
C THR A 121 -12.46 3.06 -0.15
N LEU A 122 -12.83 4.35 -0.16
CA LEU A 122 -12.91 5.15 1.07
C LEU A 122 -14.34 5.33 1.56
N GLY A 123 -15.30 5.43 0.65
CA GLY A 123 -16.69 5.63 1.00
C GLY A 123 -17.66 5.21 -0.07
N ARG A 124 -18.93 5.10 0.30
CA ARG A 124 -20.04 4.81 -0.62
C ARG A 124 -21.14 5.85 -0.49
N SER A 125 -21.91 5.98 -1.57
CA SER A 125 -23.05 6.91 -1.68
C SER A 125 -24.00 6.81 -0.48
N PRO A 126 -24.64 7.92 -0.06
CA PRO A 126 -24.55 9.26 -0.67
C PRO A 126 -23.21 9.95 -0.36
N PHE A 127 -22.70 10.73 -1.31
CA PHE A 127 -21.55 11.63 -1.14
C PHE A 127 -21.56 12.75 -2.20
N ASN A 128 -20.82 13.82 -1.97
CA ASN A 128 -20.65 14.92 -2.92
C ASN A 128 -19.32 14.77 -3.69
N GLU A 129 -19.36 14.42 -4.97
CA GLU A 129 -18.16 14.21 -5.80
C GLU A 129 -17.23 15.42 -5.85
N LYS A 130 -17.77 16.65 -5.91
CA LYS A 130 -16.94 17.87 -6.00
C LYS A 130 -16.15 18.10 -4.71
N GLU A 131 -16.78 17.84 -3.58
CA GLU A 131 -16.16 17.96 -2.25
C GLU A 131 -15.03 16.93 -2.10
N TRP A 132 -15.31 15.66 -2.40
CA TRP A 132 -14.30 14.60 -2.36
C TRP A 132 -13.09 14.85 -3.26
N LYS A 133 -13.30 15.39 -4.46
CA LYS A 133 -12.19 15.78 -5.35
C LYS A 133 -11.42 17.00 -4.84
N LYS A 134 -12.09 17.95 -4.19
CA LYS A 134 -11.47 19.16 -3.63
C LYS A 134 -10.60 18.84 -2.41
N GLU A 135 -11.06 17.93 -1.56
CA GLU A 135 -10.38 17.52 -0.33
C GLU A 135 -9.37 16.37 -0.57
N PHE A 136 -9.19 15.94 -1.82
CA PHE A 136 -8.18 14.94 -2.14
C PHE A 136 -6.78 15.50 -1.94
N VAL A 137 -5.98 14.76 -1.17
CA VAL A 137 -4.55 14.96 -1.04
C VAL A 137 -3.85 13.65 -1.39
N PRO A 138 -2.77 13.68 -2.19
CA PRO A 138 -1.95 12.51 -2.41
C PRO A 138 -1.43 11.97 -1.08
N LEU A 139 -1.30 10.64 -0.97
CA LEU A 139 -0.76 9.98 0.22
C LEU A 139 0.33 8.96 -0.13
N PRO A 140 1.34 8.77 0.72
CA PRO A 140 2.20 7.60 0.65
C PRO A 140 1.43 6.37 1.17
N LEU A 141 1.65 5.23 0.54
CA LEU A 141 0.98 3.97 0.85
C LEU A 141 2.01 2.83 0.96
N TYR A 142 1.71 1.85 1.80
CA TYR A 142 2.33 0.53 1.70
C TYR A 142 1.38 -0.62 2.03
N PHE A 143 1.79 -1.82 1.65
CA PHE A 143 1.05 -3.06 1.90
C PHE A 143 1.86 -3.97 2.83
N HIS A 144 1.22 -4.67 3.75
CA HIS A 144 1.91 -5.53 4.73
C HIS A 144 1.34 -6.95 4.75
N HIS A 145 0.02 -7.08 4.64
CA HIS A 145 -0.64 -8.37 4.69
C HIS A 145 -1.49 -8.60 3.45
N LEU A 146 -1.42 -9.83 2.93
CA LEU A 146 -2.42 -10.35 2.01
C LEU A 146 -3.47 -11.11 2.82
N HIS A 147 -4.73 -10.70 2.72
CA HIS A 147 -5.81 -11.33 3.46
C HIS A 147 -6.84 -11.95 2.51
N LEU A 148 -7.37 -13.09 2.92
CA LEU A 148 -8.71 -13.52 2.51
C LEU A 148 -9.70 -12.91 3.48
N TYR A 149 -10.58 -12.06 2.99
CA TYR A 149 -11.59 -11.36 3.78
C TYR A 149 -12.96 -12.01 3.67
N GLU A 150 -13.69 -12.02 4.78
CA GLU A 150 -15.15 -12.15 4.78
C GLU A 150 -15.80 -10.76 4.78
N SER A 151 -16.70 -10.54 3.81
CA SER A 151 -17.48 -9.30 3.71
C SER A 151 -18.82 -9.44 4.44
N PHE A 152 -19.02 -8.57 5.43
CA PHE A 152 -20.28 -8.43 6.13
C PHE A 152 -21.10 -7.25 5.58
N LYS A 153 -22.37 -7.17 6.01
CA LYS A 153 -23.20 -5.98 5.77
C LYS A 153 -22.56 -4.76 6.45
N GLY A 154 -22.74 -3.58 5.86
CA GLY A 154 -22.28 -2.32 6.46
C GLY A 154 -20.78 -2.03 6.32
N LEU A 155 -20.13 -2.50 5.25
CA LEU A 155 -18.71 -2.21 4.94
C LEU A 155 -17.72 -2.70 5.99
N ARG A 156 -18.10 -3.75 6.74
CA ARG A 156 -17.19 -4.45 7.65
C ARG A 156 -16.56 -5.63 6.93
N TYR A 157 -15.24 -5.75 7.08
CA TYR A 157 -14.43 -6.82 6.51
C TYR A 157 -13.57 -7.41 7.62
N GLU A 158 -13.55 -8.74 7.72
CA GLU A 158 -12.72 -9.45 8.69
C GLU A 158 -11.77 -10.39 7.96
N PRO A 159 -10.46 -10.37 8.25
CA PRO A 159 -9.53 -11.36 7.71
C PRO A 159 -9.84 -12.73 8.31
N ILE A 160 -9.96 -13.75 7.46
CA ILE A 160 -10.19 -15.16 7.86
C ILE A 160 -9.00 -16.06 7.49
N TRP A 161 -8.05 -15.53 6.72
CA TRP A 161 -6.73 -16.08 6.47
C TRP A 161 -5.79 -14.94 6.07
N THR A 162 -4.52 -15.05 6.46
CA THR A 162 -3.50 -14.03 6.27
C THR A 162 -2.21 -14.66 5.76
N HIS A 163 -1.54 -13.97 4.85
CA HIS A 163 -0.14 -14.20 4.46
C HIS A 163 0.66 -12.93 4.74
N ASP A 164 1.67 -13.07 5.58
CA ASP A 164 2.52 -11.97 6.03
C ASP A 164 3.60 -11.66 5.00
N LEU A 165 3.77 -10.37 4.71
CA LEU A 165 4.94 -9.82 4.04
C LEU A 165 5.80 -9.11 5.08
N PHE A 166 7.05 -8.83 4.78
CA PHE A 166 7.80 -7.85 5.56
C PHE A 166 7.23 -6.45 5.30
N PRO A 167 7.00 -5.62 6.33
CA PRO A 167 6.70 -4.22 6.09
C PRO A 167 7.90 -3.57 5.38
N PRO A 168 7.68 -2.56 4.52
CA PRO A 168 8.79 -1.89 3.84
C PRO A 168 9.67 -1.08 4.80
N PHE A 169 9.10 -0.62 5.91
CA PHE A 169 9.83 0.04 6.98
C PHE A 169 9.08 -0.07 8.30
N GLU A 170 9.81 0.07 9.40
CA GLU A 170 9.30 0.19 10.75
C GLU A 170 9.99 1.37 11.42
N GLU A 171 9.25 2.24 12.09
CA GLU A 171 9.85 3.23 12.97
C GLU A 171 10.40 2.54 14.22
N ILE A 172 11.60 2.93 14.64
CA ILE A 172 12.28 2.38 15.82
C ILE A 172 12.60 3.50 16.80
N GLU A 173 12.63 3.15 18.09
CA GLU A 173 13.07 4.09 19.13
C GLU A 173 14.57 4.39 18.95
N HIS A 174 14.90 5.67 18.86
CA HIS A 174 16.27 6.17 18.83
C HIS A 174 16.40 7.39 19.74
N VAL A 175 17.55 7.55 20.39
CA VAL A 175 17.69 8.37 21.61
C VAL A 175 17.55 9.88 21.36
N ALA A 176 17.72 10.33 20.12
CA ALA A 176 17.76 11.75 19.78
C ALA A 176 16.93 12.14 18.56
N ASP A 177 16.54 11.18 17.70
CA ASP A 177 16.09 11.46 16.33
C ASP A 177 15.02 10.45 15.88
N LEU A 178 14.41 10.75 14.73
CA LEU A 178 13.53 9.81 14.05
C LEU A 178 14.40 8.72 13.39
N ALA A 179 14.06 7.45 13.59
CA ALA A 179 14.79 6.34 13.01
C ALA A 179 13.86 5.27 12.47
N PHE A 180 14.31 4.60 11.40
CA PHE A 180 13.58 3.53 10.75
C PHE A 180 14.48 2.33 10.49
N LYS A 181 13.93 1.14 10.62
CA LYS A 181 14.41 -0.04 9.90
C LYS A 181 13.72 -0.08 8.55
N VAL A 182 14.48 0.04 7.47
CA VAL A 182 13.98 -0.03 6.09
C VAL A 182 14.36 -1.38 5.50
N TYR A 183 13.39 -2.09 4.93
CA TYR A 183 13.54 -3.43 4.38
C TYR A 183 13.45 -3.39 2.85
N GLY A 184 14.12 -4.31 2.16
CA GLY A 184 14.02 -4.42 0.70
C GLY A 184 14.69 -5.69 0.17
N GLU A 185 14.28 -6.16 -0.99
CA GLU A 185 14.91 -7.29 -1.70
C GLU A 185 16.04 -6.82 -2.63
N SER A 186 16.22 -5.50 -2.76
CA SER A 186 17.30 -4.85 -3.50
C SER A 186 17.58 -3.47 -2.93
N LEU A 187 18.74 -2.88 -3.26
CA LEU A 187 19.08 -1.50 -2.87
C LEU A 187 18.07 -0.50 -3.43
N GLN A 188 17.56 -0.74 -4.63
CA GLN A 188 16.51 0.07 -5.23
C GLN A 188 15.24 0.06 -4.39
N GLN A 189 14.81 -1.11 -3.91
CA GLN A 189 13.63 -1.21 -3.06
C GLN A 189 13.87 -0.56 -1.69
N ILE A 190 15.07 -0.68 -1.11
CA ILE A 190 15.44 0.05 0.11
C ILE A 190 15.26 1.56 -0.09
N PHE A 191 15.75 2.10 -1.20
CA PHE A 191 15.63 3.52 -1.50
C PHE A 191 14.17 3.97 -1.69
N TRP A 192 13.37 3.22 -2.45
CA TRP A 192 11.92 3.49 -2.58
C TRP A 192 11.19 3.46 -1.23
N ASN A 193 11.50 2.47 -0.40
CA ASN A 193 10.87 2.30 0.90
C ASN A 193 11.29 3.41 1.88
N ALA A 194 12.53 3.87 1.82
CA ALA A 194 13.03 5.01 2.58
C ALA A 194 12.33 6.33 2.20
N GLN A 195 12.13 6.58 0.90
CA GLN A 195 11.37 7.75 0.42
C GLN A 195 9.96 7.77 1.01
N ILE A 196 9.29 6.62 1.00
CA ILE A 196 7.93 6.48 1.51
C ILE A 196 7.91 6.60 3.05
N ALA A 197 8.91 6.06 3.76
CA ALA A 197 9.05 6.25 5.21
C ALA A 197 9.13 7.74 5.60
N LEU A 198 9.91 8.54 4.87
CA LEU A 198 9.98 9.99 5.07
C LEU A 198 8.63 10.66 4.80
N ALA A 199 7.98 10.31 3.69
CA ALA A 199 6.67 10.87 3.32
C ALA A 199 5.56 10.50 4.31
N PHE A 200 5.66 9.34 4.99
CA PHE A 200 4.75 8.96 6.06
C PHE A 200 4.82 9.90 7.28
N LYS A 201 5.98 10.53 7.50
CA LYS A 201 6.19 11.51 8.58
C LYS A 201 6.02 12.95 8.13
N CYS A 202 6.22 13.24 6.85
CA CYS A 202 6.00 14.55 6.24
C CYS A 202 5.40 14.37 4.83
N SER A 203 4.07 14.37 4.72
CA SER A 203 3.37 14.18 3.44
C SER A 203 3.68 15.28 2.41
N ASP A 204 4.13 16.45 2.86
CA ASP A 204 4.53 17.54 1.97
C ASP A 204 5.78 17.21 1.14
N LEU A 205 6.48 16.11 1.46
CA LEU A 205 7.57 15.59 0.63
C LEU A 205 7.11 14.87 -0.64
N LEU A 206 5.84 14.46 -0.74
CA LEU A 206 5.34 13.67 -1.87
C LEU A 206 5.69 14.24 -3.25
N PRO A 207 5.60 15.56 -3.52
CA PRO A 207 5.94 16.14 -4.82
C PRO A 207 7.43 16.06 -5.18
N PHE A 208 8.30 15.75 -4.22
CA PHE A 208 9.75 15.68 -4.41
C PHE A 208 10.26 14.24 -4.50
N LEU A 209 9.40 13.25 -4.26
CA LEU A 209 9.79 11.86 -4.41
C LEU A 209 10.13 11.56 -5.87
N ASP A 210 11.10 10.66 -6.04
CA ASP A 210 11.65 10.30 -7.34
C ASP A 210 11.63 8.77 -7.49
N PRO A 211 10.45 8.19 -7.80
CA PRO A 211 10.34 6.75 -7.99
C PRO A 211 11.14 6.25 -9.19
N GLY A 212 11.49 7.12 -10.13
CA GLY A 212 12.28 6.79 -11.32
C GLY A 212 13.79 6.84 -11.12
N TYR A 213 14.28 7.36 -9.98
CA TYR A 213 15.71 7.44 -9.71
C TYR A 213 16.29 6.07 -9.37
N GLU A 214 17.30 5.65 -10.14
CA GLU A 214 18.00 4.38 -9.93
C GLU A 214 19.21 4.56 -9.01
N VAL A 215 19.27 3.77 -7.94
CA VAL A 215 20.41 3.72 -7.02
C VAL A 215 21.25 2.48 -7.25
N ARG A 216 22.59 2.64 -7.23
CA ARG A 216 23.54 1.53 -7.32
C ARG A 216 24.22 1.24 -5.98
N THR A 217 24.31 2.25 -5.13
CA THR A 217 24.84 2.11 -3.76
C THR A 217 23.90 2.76 -2.75
N ILE A 218 24.11 2.44 -1.47
CA ILE A 218 23.33 3.06 -0.38
C ILE A 218 23.68 4.55 -0.24
N GLU A 219 24.94 4.93 -0.45
CA GLU A 219 25.43 6.31 -0.38
C GLU A 219 24.76 7.19 -1.45
N GLU A 220 24.61 6.69 -2.68
CA GLU A 220 23.85 7.38 -3.72
C GLU A 220 22.40 7.61 -3.30
N GLY A 221 21.78 6.60 -2.69
CA GLY A 221 20.43 6.71 -2.13
C GLY A 221 20.34 7.76 -1.03
N ILE A 222 21.30 7.80 -0.10
CA ILE A 222 21.36 8.78 0.99
C ILE A 222 21.56 10.20 0.45
N ILE A 223 22.46 10.38 -0.51
CA ILE A 223 22.66 11.69 -1.18
C ILE A 223 21.34 12.14 -1.78
N ARG A 224 20.65 11.27 -2.53
CA ARG A 224 19.37 11.61 -3.16
C ARG A 224 18.27 11.90 -2.13
N LEU A 225 18.18 11.15 -1.03
CA LEU A 225 17.23 11.41 0.05
C LEU A 225 17.49 12.79 0.69
N ASN A 226 18.75 13.17 0.92
CA ASN A 226 19.10 14.49 1.44
C ASN A 226 18.79 15.63 0.44
N GLU A 227 18.94 15.39 -0.86
CA GLU A 227 18.49 16.35 -1.88
C GLU A 227 16.98 16.55 -1.81
N ILE A 228 16.20 15.47 -1.72
CA ILE A 228 14.74 15.50 -1.59
C ILE A 228 14.32 16.29 -0.34
N THR A 229 14.90 16.00 0.82
CA THR A 229 14.58 16.73 2.07
C THR A 229 14.98 18.19 1.99
N THR A 230 16.17 18.50 1.45
CA THR A 230 16.65 19.88 1.27
C THR A 230 15.76 20.67 0.31
N GLU A 231 15.32 20.06 -0.80
CA GLU A 231 14.41 20.70 -1.74
C GLU A 231 13.02 20.92 -1.13
N GLY A 232 12.50 19.93 -0.41
CA GLY A 232 11.26 20.04 0.34
C GLY A 232 11.32 21.17 1.35
N ASP A 233 12.37 21.22 2.17
CA ASP A 233 12.54 22.25 3.19
C ASP A 233 12.53 23.66 2.60
N LYS A 234 13.27 23.87 1.50
CA LYS A 234 13.30 25.16 0.81
C LYS A 234 11.95 25.61 0.26
N LYS A 235 11.09 24.67 -0.16
CA LYS A 235 9.84 24.98 -0.89
C LYS A 235 8.61 25.02 0.01
N VAL A 236 8.50 24.09 0.95
CA VAL A 236 7.33 23.91 1.81
C VAL A 236 7.66 23.95 3.31
N GLY A 237 8.95 23.91 3.67
CA GLY A 237 9.39 23.72 5.04
C GLY A 237 9.21 22.25 5.45
N THR A 238 10.28 21.58 5.85
CA THR A 238 10.19 20.19 6.31
C THR A 238 10.84 20.06 7.67
N PRO A 239 10.38 19.14 8.52
CA PRO A 239 11.01 18.94 9.81
C PRO A 239 12.35 18.18 9.70
N PHE A 240 12.82 17.80 8.51
CA PHE A 240 14.01 16.97 8.36
C PHE A 240 15.22 17.82 7.97
N LYS A 241 16.31 17.69 8.73
CA LYS A 241 17.59 18.35 8.47
C LYS A 241 18.50 17.51 7.58
N ALA A 242 18.60 16.21 7.88
CA ALA A 242 19.45 15.28 7.13
C ALA A 242 18.98 13.84 7.29
N VAL A 243 19.28 13.02 6.28
CA VAL A 243 19.19 11.56 6.36
C VAL A 243 20.60 11.03 6.49
N SER A 244 20.86 10.25 7.53
CA SER A 244 22.18 9.70 7.82
C SER A 244 22.16 8.16 7.83
N PHE A 245 23.35 7.62 7.62
CA PHE A 245 23.60 6.19 7.61
C PHE A 245 24.15 5.75 8.94
N HIS A 246 23.53 4.73 9.55
CA HIS A 246 24.05 4.12 10.75
C HIS A 246 24.20 2.60 10.54
N GLY A 247 25.39 2.07 10.79
CA GLY A 247 25.72 0.65 10.60
C GLY A 247 26.09 0.28 9.16
N GLU A 248 25.93 -0.99 8.79
CA GLU A 248 26.06 -1.49 7.42
C GLU A 248 24.69 -1.99 6.93
N VAL A 249 24.44 -2.01 5.61
CA VAL A 249 23.26 -2.70 5.09
C VAL A 249 23.42 -4.19 5.33
N MET A 250 22.53 -4.76 6.14
CA MET A 250 22.58 -6.18 6.49
C MET A 250 21.72 -7.00 5.54
N GLU A 251 22.19 -8.16 5.11
CA GLU A 251 21.39 -9.12 4.34
C GLU A 251 21.05 -10.34 5.21
N ASN A 252 19.76 -10.68 5.27
CA ASN A 252 19.29 -11.90 5.91
C ASN A 252 18.29 -12.63 5.00
N LYS A 253 18.66 -13.83 4.55
CA LYS A 253 17.85 -14.66 3.63
C LYS A 253 17.41 -13.90 2.39
N GLY A 254 18.26 -13.05 1.81
CA GLY A 254 17.92 -12.24 0.63
C GLY A 254 16.99 -11.06 0.92
N ILE A 255 16.85 -10.62 2.17
CA ILE A 255 16.22 -9.35 2.55
C ILE A 255 17.31 -8.43 3.08
N LEU A 256 17.48 -7.28 2.43
CA LEU A 256 18.31 -6.19 2.90
C LEU A 256 17.58 -5.42 4.00
N THR A 257 18.34 -4.97 4.99
CA THR A 257 17.86 -4.11 6.07
C THR A 257 18.82 -2.96 6.26
N TRP A 258 18.29 -1.74 6.31
CA TRP A 258 19.04 -0.52 6.58
C TRP A 258 18.43 0.21 7.78
N GLU A 259 19.26 0.59 8.75
CA GLU A 259 18.89 1.52 9.81
C GLU A 259 19.09 2.97 9.33
N MET A 260 17.98 3.61 8.94
CA MET A 260 17.94 4.99 8.48
C MET A 260 17.67 5.91 9.66
N ILE A 261 18.56 6.87 9.90
CA ILE A 261 18.37 7.93 10.90
C ILE A 261 18.04 9.23 10.18
N VAL A 262 17.08 9.97 10.72
CA VAL A 262 16.58 11.23 10.16
C VAL A 262 16.66 12.30 11.25
N ASP A 263 17.60 13.23 11.06
CA ASP A 263 17.79 14.36 11.96
C ASP A 263 16.60 15.31 11.81
N VAL A 264 15.95 15.68 12.92
CA VAL A 264 14.78 16.58 12.96
C VAL A 264 15.08 17.94 13.61
#